data_AF-A0A5K1G9X6-F1
#
_entry.id   AF-A0A5K1G9X6-F1
#
_cell.length_a   1.000
_cell.length_b   1.000
_cell.length_c   1.000
_cell.angle_alpha   90.00
_cell.angle_beta   90.00
_cell.angle_gamma   90.00
#
_symmetry.space_group_name_H-M   'P 1'
#
loop_
_entity.id
_entity.type
_entity.pdbx_description
1 polymer ?
#
loop_
_entity_poly.entity_id
_entity_poly.type
_entity_poly.pdbx_seq_one_letter_code
_entity_poly.pdbx_strand_id
1 'polypeptide(L)' 'VLARALGGKTGRSDVGWEIGLKQVHLDTELVSKVFNVQLPPTVNVLVSHRDQ' A
#
# COMPACT_ATOMS: atom_id res chain seq x y z
N VAL A 1 -1.03 -6.95 -10.37
CA VAL A 1 -1.47 -6.78 -11.77
C VAL A 1 -1.12 -5.39 -12.29
N LEU A 2 -1.63 -4.32 -11.68
CA LEU A 2 -1.38 -2.94 -12.11
C LEU A 2 0.11 -2.60 -12.28
N ALA A 3 0.94 -2.97 -11.29
CA ALA A 3 2.39 -2.77 -11.37
C ALA A 3 3.00 -3.38 -12.64
N ARG A 4 2.65 -4.63 -13.00
CA ARG A 4 3.18 -5.28 -14.22
C ARG A 4 2.65 -4.61 -15.49
N ALA A 5 1.38 -4.22 -15.50
CA ALA A 5 0.76 -3.57 -16.66
C ALA A 5 1.42 -2.22 -16.99
N LEU A 6 1.91 -1.51 -15.97
CA LEU A 6 2.62 -0.24 -16.11
C LEU A 6 4.15 -0.40 -16.25
N GLY A 7 4.65 -1.60 -16.53
CA GLY A 7 6.08 -1.88 -16.73
C GLY A 7 6.90 -2.05 -15.45
N GLY A 8 6.25 -2.05 -14.29
CA GLY A 8 6.85 -2.35 -13.00
C GLY A 8 7.07 -3.86 -12.76
N LYS A 9 7.69 -4.18 -11.62
CA LYS A 9 7.94 -5.55 -11.17
C LYS A 9 7.05 -5.87 -9.97
N THR A 10 6.70 -7.14 -9.82
CA THR A 10 5.92 -7.66 -8.69
C THR A 10 6.39 -9.07 -8.43
N GLY A 11 6.78 -9.39 -7.20
CA GLY A 11 7.33 -10.67 -6.79
C GLY A 11 6.79 -11.11 -5.44
N ARG A 12 7.44 -12.11 -4.82
CA ARG A 12 7.17 -12.47 -3.43
C ARG A 12 7.95 -11.53 -2.52
N SER A 13 7.33 -11.13 -1.42
CA SER A 13 7.97 -10.39 -0.34
C SER A 13 9.08 -11.22 0.29
N ASP A 14 10.20 -10.58 0.59
CA ASP A 14 11.38 -11.22 1.21
C ASP A 14 11.08 -11.69 2.64
N VAL A 15 10.13 -11.04 3.32
CA VAL A 15 9.66 -11.43 4.66
C VAL A 15 8.57 -12.52 4.62
N GLY A 16 8.14 -12.95 3.43
CA GLY A 16 7.13 -13.98 3.27
C GLY A 16 5.70 -13.46 3.43
N TRP A 17 4.88 -14.14 4.24
CA TRP A 17 3.50 -13.74 4.49
C TRP A 17 3.43 -12.62 5.52
N GLU A 18 2.82 -11.50 5.16
CA GLU A 18 2.41 -10.45 6.09
C GLU A 18 0.90 -10.53 6.30
N ILE A 19 0.48 -10.85 7.53
CA ILE A 19 -0.92 -10.98 7.92
C ILE A 19 -1.13 -10.28 9.26
N GLY A 20 -2.10 -9.35 9.34
CA GLY A 20 -2.50 -8.72 10.59
C GLY A 20 -2.74 -7.22 10.50
N LEU A 21 -2.94 -6.58 11.64
CA LEU A 21 -3.13 -5.12 11.72
C LEU A 21 -1.77 -4.42 11.58
N LYS A 22 -1.66 -3.52 10.60
CA LYS A 22 -0.46 -2.72 10.35
C LYS A 22 -0.80 -1.24 10.31
N GLN A 23 0.07 -0.43 10.90
CA GLN A 23 -0.03 1.01 10.82
C GLN A 23 0.75 1.50 9.59
N VAL A 24 0.08 2.26 8.71
CA VAL A 24 0.66 2.81 7.48
C VAL A 24 0.65 4.33 7.55
N HIS A 25 1.76 4.93 7.15
CA HIS A 25 1.91 6.38 7.03
C HIS A 25 1.59 6.80 5.59
N LEU A 26 0.67 7.76 5.45
CA LEU A 26 0.21 8.26 4.16
C LEU A 26 0.88 9.59 3.83
N ASP A 27 1.25 9.76 2.57
CA ASP A 27 1.50 11.08 2.00
C ASP A 27 0.15 11.75 1.73
N THR A 28 -0.33 12.52 2.71
CA THR A 28 -1.65 13.16 2.68
C THR A 28 -1.76 14.21 1.58
N GLU A 29 -0.65 14.86 1.20
CA GLU A 29 -0.64 15.79 0.09
C GLU A 29 -0.84 15.07 -1.24
N LEU A 30 -0.11 13.98 -1.47
CA LEU A 30 -0.26 13.21 -2.71
C LEU A 30 -1.65 12.59 -2.81
N VAL A 31 -2.16 12.03 -1.71
CA VAL A 31 -3.50 11.44 -1.68
C VAL A 31 -4.57 12.49 -1.98
N SER A 32 -4.50 13.67 -1.36
CA SER A 32 -5.47 14.74 -1.63
C SER A 32 -5.38 15.25 -3.07
N LYS A 33 -4.17 15.41 -3.63
CA LYS A 33 -3.98 15.84 -5.02
C LYS A 33 -4.53 14.84 -6.04
N VAL A 34 -4.33 13.54 -5.82
CA VAL A 34 -4.70 12.49 -6.78
C VAL A 34 -6.15 12.04 -6.64
N PHE A 35 -6.64 11.92 -5.39
CA PHE A 35 -7.95 11.33 -5.11
C PHE A 35 -8.98 12.34 -4.62
N ASN A 36 -8.59 13.60 -4.35
CA ASN A 36 -9.46 14.65 -3.79
C ASN A 36 -10.16 14.20 -2.48
N VAL A 37 -9.44 13.44 -1.65
CA VAL A 37 -9.91 12.93 -0.35
C VAL A 37 -8.94 13.34 0.74
N GLN A 38 -9.46 13.76 1.89
CA GLN A 38 -8.68 14.01 3.09
C GLN A 38 -8.66 12.77 3.98
N LEU A 39 -7.46 12.24 4.23
CA LEU A 39 -7.23 11.11 5.13
C LEU A 39 -6.29 11.52 6.26
N PRO A 40 -6.38 10.88 7.44
CA PRO A 40 -5.39 11.08 8.48
C PRO A 40 -4.01 10.61 8.02
N PRO A 41 -2.91 11.18 8.54
CA PRO A 41 -1.54 10.85 8.15
C PRO A 41 -1.15 9.40 8.47
N THR A 42 -1.91 8.76 9.35
CA THR A 42 -1.67 7.40 9.80
C THR A 42 -2.99 6.64 9.80
N VAL A 43 -3.00 5.46 9.17
CA VAL A 43 -4.18 4.59 9.11
C VAL A 43 -3.78 3.17 9.52
N ASN A 44 -4.64 2.53 10.30
CA ASN A 44 -4.50 1.10 10.59
C ASN A 44 -5.22 0.30 9.51
N VAL A 45 -4.51 -0.63 8.88
CA VAL A 45 -5.03 -1.49 7.81
C VAL A 45 -4.86 -2.96 8.19
N LEU A 46 -5.82 -3.78 7.80
CA LEU A 46 -5.66 -5.23 7.87
C LEU A 46 -4.92 -5.68 6.60
N VAL A 47 -3.72 -6.22 6.81
CA VAL A 47 -2.83 -6.67 5.74
C VAL A 47 -2.96 -8.18 5.62
N SER A 48 -2.99 -8.68 4.39
CA SER A 48 -2.90 -10.10 4.07
C SER A 48 -2.32 -10.25 2.67
N HIS A 49 -0.99 -10.34 2.58
CA HIS A 49 -0.33 -10.60 1.30
C HIS A 49 0.98 -11.36 1.51
N ARG A 50 1.42 -11.99 0.43
CA ARG A 50 2.78 -12.50 0.26
C ARG A 50 3.49 -11.82 -0.90
N ASP A 51 2.74 -11.29 -1.85
CA ASP A 51 3.30 -10.66 -3.03
C ASP A 51 3.47 -9.15 -2.81
N GLN A 52 4.47 -8.54 -3.44
CA GLN A 52 4.71 -7.09 -3.47
C GLN A 52 5.16 -6.63 -4.85
#